data_AF-A0A7S1P0T0-F1
#
_entry.id   AF-A0A7S1P0T0-F1
#
_cell.length_a   1.000
_cell.length_b   1.000
_cell.length_c   1.000
_cell.angle_alpha   90.00
_cell.angle_beta   90.00
_cell.angle_gamma   90.00
#
_symmetry.space_group_name_H-M   'P 1'
#
loop_
_entity.id
_entity.type
_entity.pdbx_description
1 polymer ?
#
loop_
_entity_poly.entity_id
_entity_poly.type
_entity_poly.pdbx_seq_one_letter_code
_entity_poly.pdbx_strand_id
1 'polypeptide(L)'
;MHNFPEGLATFAATLADPTFGLGVAVAIAIHNIPEGIAVSVPIFYATGSKWKAFGWSLLSGIAEPVGALLGYLVLIHVMSPTAFAILFGLVGGIMIHICIKKLIPTALKYDPQDRVTSNTCLVGMAVMALSLVLFQVV
;
A
#
# COMPACT_ATOMS: atom_id res chain seq x y z
N MET A 1 4.43 -7.66 -1.90
CA MET A 1 4.57 -8.19 -0.52
C MET A 1 3.91 -7.26 0.49
N HIS A 2 3.91 -5.94 0.25
CA HIS A 2 3.25 -4.96 1.10
C HIS A 2 1.74 -4.85 0.88
N ASN A 3 1.23 -5.30 -0.28
CA ASN A 3 -0.19 -5.44 -0.60
C ASN A 3 -0.96 -6.30 0.43
N PHE A 4 -0.32 -7.32 1.01
CA PHE A 4 -0.97 -8.16 2.03
C PHE A 4 -1.28 -7.37 3.31
N PRO A 5 -0.30 -6.68 3.94
CA PRO A 5 -0.58 -5.74 5.03
C PRO A 5 -1.58 -4.64 4.69
N GLU A 6 -1.60 -4.12 3.46
CA GLU A 6 -2.58 -3.11 3.02
C GLU A 6 -4.00 -3.67 3.04
N GLY A 7 -4.21 -4.86 2.48
CA GLY A 7 -5.49 -5.55 2.55
C GLY A 7 -5.98 -5.78 3.98
N LEU A 8 -5.06 -6.18 4.87
CA LEU A 8 -5.34 -6.36 6.30
C LEU A 8 -5.77 -5.04 6.98
N ALA A 9 -5.11 -3.92 6.64
CA ALA A 9 -5.45 -2.60 7.17
C ALA A 9 -6.80 -2.10 6.65
N THR A 10 -7.10 -2.27 5.36
CA THR A 10 -8.40 -1.92 4.77
C THR A 10 -9.52 -2.64 5.51
N PHE A 11 -9.37 -3.95 5.72
CA PHE A 11 -10.35 -4.73 6.43
C PHE A 11 -10.54 -4.29 7.89
N ALA A 12 -9.44 -4.12 8.63
CA ALA A 12 -9.50 -3.69 10.02
C ALA A 12 -10.16 -2.31 10.16
N ALA A 13 -9.88 -1.39 9.23
CA ALA A 13 -10.54 -0.09 9.16
C ALA A 13 -12.06 -0.24 8.97
N THR A 14 -12.50 -1.09 8.03
CA THR A 14 -13.93 -1.35 7.80
C THR A 14 -14.63 -2.01 8.99
N LEU A 15 -13.96 -2.90 9.72
CA LEU A 15 -14.52 -3.47 10.95
C LEU A 15 -14.72 -2.43 12.05
N ALA A 16 -13.79 -1.48 12.17
CA ALA A 16 -13.87 -0.44 13.20
C ALA A 16 -14.98 0.57 12.88
N ASP A 17 -15.04 1.03 11.63
CA ASP A 17 -16.11 1.88 11.11
C ASP A 17 -16.19 1.74 9.57
N PRO A 18 -17.33 1.35 8.99
CA PRO A 18 -17.47 1.20 7.54
C PRO A 18 -17.17 2.47 6.74
N THR A 19 -17.46 3.65 7.30
CA THR A 19 -17.20 4.93 6.62
C THR A 19 -15.70 5.20 6.53
N PHE A 20 -14.99 5.03 7.64
CA PHE A 20 -13.53 5.08 7.70
C PHE A 20 -12.89 4.02 6.79
N GLY A 21 -13.40 2.79 6.81
CA GLY A 21 -12.96 1.71 5.94
C GLY A 21 -13.10 2.03 4.45
N LEU A 22 -14.20 2.68 4.04
CA LEU A 22 -14.38 3.16 2.67
C LEU A 22 -13.32 4.21 2.30
N GLY A 23 -13.03 5.15 3.20
CA GLY A 23 -11.96 6.14 3.01
C GLY A 23 -10.59 5.49 2.82
N VAL A 24 -10.26 4.51 3.65
CA VAL A 24 -9.00 3.73 3.54
C VAL A 24 -8.95 2.94 2.23
N ALA A 25 -10.05 2.28 1.84
CA ALA A 25 -10.13 1.52 0.60
C ALA A 25 -9.90 2.41 -0.64
N VAL A 26 -10.48 3.61 -0.66
CA VAL A 26 -10.27 4.58 -1.74
C VAL A 26 -8.81 5.06 -1.77
N ALA A 27 -8.23 5.36 -0.60
CA ALA A 27 -6.83 5.78 -0.52
C ALA A 27 -5.87 4.72 -1.07
N ILE A 28 -6.09 3.44 -0.70
CA ILE A 28 -5.29 2.31 -1.20
C ILE A 28 -5.54 2.08 -2.69
N ALA A 29 -6.77 2.19 -3.18
CA ALA A 29 -7.05 2.08 -4.61
C ALA A 29 -6.28 3.12 -5.44
N ILE A 30 -6.14 4.35 -4.94
CA ILE A 30 -5.33 5.40 -5.57
C ILE A 30 -3.83 5.05 -5.50
N HIS A 31 -3.34 4.54 -4.36
CA HIS A 31 -1.94 4.10 -4.20
C HIS A 31 -1.56 2.97 -5.16
N ASN A 32 -2.50 2.06 -5.44
CA ASN A 32 -2.28 0.91 -6.30
C ASN A 32 -2.10 1.27 -7.78
N ILE A 33 -2.53 2.45 -8.23
CA ILE A 33 -2.34 2.88 -9.62
C ILE A 33 -0.84 3.10 -9.92
N PRO A 34 -0.10 3.97 -9.19
CA PRO A 34 1.36 4.07 -9.30
C PRO A 34 2.08 2.75 -9.11
N GLU A 35 1.65 1.92 -8.14
CA GLU A 35 2.27 0.63 -7.89
C GLU A 35 2.11 -0.34 -9.06
N GLY A 36 0.90 -0.46 -9.60
CA GLY A 36 0.62 -1.33 -10.74
C GLY A 36 1.47 -0.96 -11.95
N ILE A 37 1.72 0.34 -12.17
CA ILE A 37 2.66 0.83 -13.17
C ILE A 37 4.09 0.40 -12.82
N ALA A 38 4.52 0.60 -11.58
CA ALA A 38 5.86 0.24 -11.11
C ALA A 38 6.16 -1.27 -11.22
N VAL A 39 5.14 -2.13 -11.09
CA VAL A 39 5.26 -3.59 -11.31
C VAL A 39 5.22 -3.93 -12.79
N SER A 40 4.28 -3.35 -13.55
CA SER A 40 4.03 -3.71 -14.95
C SER A 40 5.16 -3.28 -15.90
N VAL A 41 5.69 -2.08 -15.72
CA VAL A 41 6.70 -1.48 -16.60
C VAL A 41 7.97 -2.33 -16.73
N PRO A 42 8.67 -2.71 -15.63
CA PRO A 42 9.88 -3.52 -15.74
C PRO A 42 9.61 -4.90 -16.35
N ILE A 43 8.46 -5.52 -16.06
CA ILE A 43 8.08 -6.81 -16.64
C ILE A 43 7.83 -6.68 -18.15
N PHE A 44 7.19 -5.60 -18.59
CA PHE A 44 7.02 -5.33 -20.00
C PHE A 44 8.37 -5.16 -20.70
N TYR A 45 9.29 -4.36 -20.14
CA TYR A 45 10.63 -4.18 -20.72
C TYR A 45 11.48 -5.46 -20.71
N ALA A 46 11.28 -6.35 -19.73
CA ALA A 46 11.99 -7.63 -19.68
C ALA A 46 11.40 -8.71 -20.60
N THR A 47 10.09 -8.66 -20.91
CA THR A 47 9.39 -9.77 -21.59
C THR A 47 8.77 -9.41 -22.93
N GLY A 48 8.62 -8.13 -23.26
CA GLY A 48 7.92 -7.62 -24.44
C GLY A 48 6.40 -7.84 -24.46
N SER A 49 5.82 -8.46 -23.41
CA SER A 49 4.41 -8.87 -23.40
C SER A 49 3.57 -8.05 -22.42
N LYS A 50 2.61 -7.29 -22.95
CA LYS A 50 1.64 -6.52 -22.15
C LYS A 50 0.78 -7.42 -21.26
N TRP A 51 0.42 -8.61 -21.74
CA TRP A 51 -0.38 -9.57 -20.99
C TRP A 51 0.37 -10.18 -19.81
N LYS A 52 1.68 -10.45 -19.97
CA LYS A 52 2.50 -10.88 -18.84
C LYS A 52 2.62 -9.77 -17.80
N ALA A 53 2.91 -8.54 -18.22
CA ALA A 53 2.97 -7.38 -17.32
C ALA A 53 1.67 -7.19 -16.53
N PHE A 54 0.53 -7.19 -17.23
CA PHE A 54 -0.78 -7.11 -16.59
C PHE A 54 -1.04 -8.28 -15.63
N GLY A 55 -0.78 -9.52 -16.06
CA GLY A 55 -1.03 -10.70 -15.23
C GLY A 55 -0.22 -10.71 -13.93
N TRP A 56 1.05 -10.31 -13.98
CA TRP A 56 1.89 -10.20 -12.80
C TRP A 56 1.46 -9.04 -11.87
N SER A 57 1.06 -7.90 -12.43
CA SER A 57 0.50 -6.80 -11.64
C SER A 57 -0.81 -7.20 -10.96
N LEU A 58 -1.70 -7.90 -11.68
CA LEU A 58 -2.96 -8.39 -11.14
C LEU A 58 -2.71 -9.40 -10.01
N LEU A 59 -1.76 -10.33 -10.21
CA LEU A 59 -1.38 -11.30 -9.19
C LEU A 59 -0.84 -10.63 -7.93
N SER A 60 -0.09 -9.52 -8.06
CA SER A 60 0.34 -8.71 -6.92
C SER A 60 -0.85 -8.12 -6.18
N GLY A 61 -1.80 -7.53 -6.92
CA GLY A 61 -3.01 -6.93 -6.35
C GLY A 61 -3.93 -7.92 -5.64
N ILE A 62 -3.97 -9.20 -6.05
CA ILE A 62 -4.74 -10.26 -5.36
C ILE A 62 -4.29 -10.46 -3.90
N ALA A 63 -3.07 -10.08 -3.54
CA ALA A 63 -2.62 -10.16 -2.16
C ALA A 63 -3.44 -9.27 -1.19
N GLU A 64 -4.04 -8.18 -1.65
CA GLU A 64 -4.93 -7.32 -0.84
C GLU A 64 -6.23 -8.01 -0.43
N PRO A 65 -7.09 -8.51 -1.35
CA PRO A 65 -8.30 -9.22 -0.95
C PRO A 65 -8.00 -10.48 -0.13
N VAL A 66 -6.87 -11.15 -0.38
CA VAL A 66 -6.40 -12.27 0.46
C VAL A 66 -6.03 -11.78 1.87
N GLY A 67 -5.30 -10.67 2.00
CA GLY A 67 -4.96 -10.05 3.28
C GLY A 67 -6.19 -9.61 4.07
N ALA A 68 -7.16 -9.00 3.38
CA ALA A 68 -8.44 -8.60 3.95
C ALA A 68 -9.23 -9.81 4.46
N LEU A 69 -9.33 -10.87 3.65
CA LEU A 69 -10.06 -12.09 4.02
C LEU A 69 -9.40 -12.82 5.19
N LEU A 70 -8.07 -12.99 5.19
CA LEU A 70 -7.39 -13.60 6.34
C LEU A 70 -7.49 -12.73 7.58
N GLY A 71 -7.42 -11.42 7.43
CA GLY A 71 -7.74 -10.46 8.48
C GLY A 71 -9.12 -10.70 9.08
N TYR A 72 -10.13 -10.88 8.23
CA TYR A 72 -11.49 -11.20 8.66
C TYR A 72 -11.55 -12.48 9.47
N LEU A 73 -11.04 -13.58 8.92
CA LEU A 73 -11.15 -14.89 9.54
C LEU A 73 -10.44 -14.96 10.91
N VAL A 74 -9.32 -14.25 11.06
CA VAL A 74 -8.51 -14.30 12.27
C VAL A 74 -8.93 -13.24 13.30
N LEU A 75 -9.31 -12.04 12.86
CA LEU A 75 -9.41 -10.88 13.74
C LEU A 75 -10.85 -10.48 14.11
N ILE A 76 -11.87 -10.98 13.42
CA ILE A 76 -13.27 -10.55 13.63
C ILE A 76 -13.75 -10.66 15.08
N HIS A 77 -13.34 -11.70 15.82
CA HIS A 77 -13.79 -11.93 17.20
C HIS A 77 -12.86 -11.34 18.27
N VAL A 78 -11.71 -10.77 17.88
CA VAL A 78 -10.67 -10.30 18.80
C VAL A 78 -10.30 -8.83 18.62
N MET A 79 -11.00 -8.10 17.73
CA MET A 79 -10.76 -6.68 17.49
C MET A 79 -11.30 -5.78 18.59
N SER A 80 -10.47 -5.56 19.61
CA SER A 80 -10.61 -4.46 20.56
C SER A 80 -9.89 -3.19 20.04
N PRO A 81 -10.16 -2.00 20.60
CA PRO A 81 -9.41 -0.78 20.23
C PRO A 81 -7.89 -0.91 20.41
N THR A 82 -7.44 -1.64 21.42
CA THR A 82 -6.02 -1.94 21.64
C THR A 82 -5.47 -2.86 20.56
N ALA A 83 -6.21 -3.91 20.19
CA ALA A 83 -5.81 -4.83 19.12
C ALA A 83 -5.75 -4.12 17.76
N PHE A 84 -6.69 -3.22 17.49
CA PHE A 84 -6.69 -2.35 16.32
C PHE A 84 -5.44 -1.45 16.28
N ALA A 85 -5.11 -0.77 17.38
CA ALA A 85 -3.92 0.09 17.46
C ALA A 85 -2.62 -0.71 17.27
N ILE A 86 -2.51 -1.90 17.88
CA ILE A 86 -1.37 -2.80 17.70
C ILE A 86 -1.25 -3.23 16.24
N LEU A 87 -2.36 -3.63 15.61
CA LEU A 87 -2.39 -4.06 14.21
C LEU A 87 -1.91 -2.96 13.27
N PHE A 88 -2.47 -1.75 13.40
CA PHE A 88 -2.07 -0.61 12.58
C PHE A 88 -0.61 -0.19 12.84
N GLY A 89 -0.14 -0.28 14.09
CA GLY A 89 1.28 -0.07 14.42
C GLY A 89 2.20 -1.08 13.73
N LEU A 90 1.82 -2.36 13.72
CA LEU A 90 2.57 -3.42 13.02
C LEU A 90 2.55 -3.23 11.51
N VAL A 91 1.39 -2.97 10.90
CA VAL A 91 1.26 -2.72 9.46
C VAL A 91 2.11 -1.51 9.07
N GLY A 92 1.97 -0.38 9.77
CA GLY A 92 2.77 0.82 9.53
C GLY A 92 4.27 0.56 9.67
N GLY A 93 4.69 -0.19 10.68
CA GLY A 93 6.09 -0.58 10.87
C GLY A 93 6.64 -1.42 9.71
N ILE A 94 5.87 -2.39 9.21
CA ILE A 94 6.25 -3.20 8.04
C ILE A 94 6.35 -2.32 6.79
N MET A 95 5.42 -1.39 6.57
CA MET A 95 5.45 -0.47 5.43
C MET A 95 6.70 0.41 5.47
N ILE A 96 7.01 1.03 6.61
CA ILE A 96 8.22 1.85 6.80
C ILE A 96 9.48 1.02 6.55
N HIS A 97 9.54 -0.22 7.08
CA HIS A 97 10.66 -1.12 6.86
C HIS A 97 10.88 -1.41 5.36
N ILE A 98 9.81 -1.71 4.62
CA ILE A 98 9.86 -1.97 3.18
C ILE A 98 10.32 -0.73 2.42
N CYS A 99 9.80 0.46 2.76
CA CYS A 99 10.22 1.72 2.15
C CYS A 99 11.71 1.95 2.30
N ILE A 100 12.24 1.86 3.53
CA ILE A 100 13.65 2.13 3.84
C ILE A 100 14.59 1.07 3.25
N LYS A 101 14.24 -0.22 3.36
CA LYS A 101 15.15 -1.31 2.98
C LYS A 101 15.06 -1.69 1.50
N LYS A 102 13.95 -1.38 0.83
CA LYS A 102 13.71 -1.84 -0.55
C LYS A 102 13.38 -0.70 -1.51
N LEU A 103 12.36 0.12 -1.23
CA LEU A 103 11.86 1.07 -2.22
C LEU A 103 12.84 2.22 -2.47
N ILE A 104 13.28 2.93 -1.41
CA ILE A 104 14.23 4.04 -1.55
C ILE A 104 15.56 3.57 -2.16
N PRO A 105 16.20 2.48 -1.68
CA PRO A 105 17.43 1.98 -2.30
C PRO A 105 17.25 1.57 -3.76
N THR A 106 16.09 0.99 -4.12
CA THR A 106 15.80 0.63 -5.51
C THR A 106 15.64 1.88 -6.38
N ALA A 107 14.92 2.89 -5.90
CA ALA A 107 14.75 4.14 -6.63
C ALA A 107 16.10 4.85 -6.87
N LEU A 108 16.96 4.92 -5.85
CA LEU A 108 18.31 5.48 -5.98
C LEU A 108 19.23 4.71 -6.93
N LYS A 109 18.98 3.41 -7.19
CA LYS A 109 19.70 2.68 -8.25
C LYS A 109 19.35 3.19 -9.65
N TYR A 110 18.13 3.68 -9.84
CA TYR A 110 17.68 4.28 -11.11
C TYR A 110 17.91 5.79 -11.18
N ASP A 111 18.17 6.45 -10.05
CA ASP A 111 18.59 7.85 -9.93
C ASP A 111 19.85 7.98 -9.04
N PRO A 112 21.04 7.60 -9.54
CA PRO A 112 22.25 7.50 -8.72
C PRO A 112 22.76 8.82 -8.13
N GLN A 113 22.33 9.95 -8.70
CA GLN A 113 22.69 11.29 -8.25
C GLN A 113 21.64 11.91 -7.32
N ASP A 114 20.58 11.15 -6.99
CA ASP A 114 19.46 11.61 -6.17
C ASP A 114 18.89 12.97 -6.64
N ARG A 115 18.75 13.14 -7.95
CA ARG A 115 18.27 14.41 -8.52
C ARG A 115 16.78 14.61 -8.24
N VAL A 116 16.02 13.51 -8.20
CA VAL A 116 14.56 13.56 -8.07
C VAL A 116 14.04 12.63 -6.98
N THR A 117 14.74 11.55 -6.62
CA THR A 117 14.20 10.49 -5.75
C THR A 117 13.83 11.00 -4.36
N SER A 118 14.74 11.63 -3.64
CA SER A 118 14.45 12.15 -2.29
C SER A 118 13.40 13.25 -2.28
N ASN A 119 13.46 14.17 -3.25
CA ASN A 119 12.49 15.28 -3.35
C ASN A 119 11.08 14.77 -3.69
N THR A 120 10.96 13.85 -4.64
CA THR A 120 9.65 13.27 -5.01
C THR A 120 9.10 12.35 -3.92
N CYS A 121 9.96 11.69 -3.14
CA CYS A 121 9.55 10.97 -1.93
C CYS A 121 8.94 11.92 -0.88
N LEU A 122 9.60 13.05 -0.60
CA LEU A 122 9.06 14.08 0.29
C LEU A 122 7.73 14.66 -0.20
N VAL A 123 7.62 14.94 -1.50
CA VAL A 123 6.37 15.40 -2.11
C VAL A 123 5.27 14.33 -1.97
N GLY A 124 5.59 13.06 -2.21
CA GLY A 124 4.66 11.94 -2.02
C GLY A 124 4.16 11.84 -0.57
N MET A 125 5.06 11.98 0.42
CA MET A 125 4.69 12.02 1.83
C MET A 125 3.78 13.22 2.15
N ALA A 126 4.07 14.40 1.59
CA ALA A 126 3.23 15.57 1.78
C ALA A 126 1.83 15.40 1.16
N VAL A 127 1.74 14.82 -0.05
CA VAL A 127 0.45 14.51 -0.70
C VAL A 127 -0.38 13.53 0.15
N MET A 128 0.24 12.48 0.69
CA MET A 128 -0.44 11.53 1.57
C MET A 128 -0.87 12.16 2.91
N ALA A 129 -0.05 13.03 3.48
CA ALA A 129 -0.42 13.74 4.71
C ALA A 129 -1.61 14.69 4.46
N LEU A 130 -1.59 15.44 3.36
CA LEU A 130 -2.66 16.36 2.98
C LEU A 130 -3.97 15.61 2.67
N SER A 131 -3.90 14.47 1.97
CA SER A 131 -5.11 13.69 1.67
C SER A 131 -5.79 13.20 2.95
N LEU A 132 -5.02 12.72 3.94
CA LEU A 132 -5.55 12.28 5.23
C LEU A 132 -6.23 13.43 5.99
N VAL A 133 -5.63 14.63 6.00
CA VAL A 133 -6.25 15.81 6.64
C VAL A 133 -7.54 16.20 5.93
N LEU A 134 -7.56 16.20 4.59
CA LEU A 134 -8.76 16.53 3.83
C LEU A 134 -9.91 15.55 4.10
N PHE A 135 -9.62 14.25 4.21
CA PHE A 135 -10.63 13.23 4.55
C PHE A 135 -11.20 13.37 5.97
N GLN A 136 -10.56 14.10 6.88
CA GLN A 136 -11.12 14.38 8.21
C GLN A 136 -12.06 15.59 8.23
N VAL A 137 -12.04 16.43 7.19
CA VAL A 137 -12.78 17.70 7.13
C VAL A 137 -14.06 17.57 6.28
N VAL A 138 -14.16 16.51 5.47
CA VAL A 138 -15.33 16.19 4.61
C VAL A 138 -16.17 15.12 5.30
#